data_AF-A0A521KJE7-F1
#
_entry.id   AF-A0A521KJE7-F1
#
_cell.length_a   1.000
_cell.length_b   1.000
_cell.length_c   1.000
_cell.angle_alpha   90.00
_cell.angle_beta   90.00
_cell.angle_gamma   90.00
#
_symmetry.space_group_name_H-M   'P 1'
#
loop_
_entity.id
_entity.type
_entity.pdbx_description
1 polymer ?
#
loop_
_entity_poly.entity_id
_entity_poly.type
_entity_poly.pdbx_seq_one_letter_code
_entity_poly.pdbx_strand_id
1 'polypeptide(L)'
;MTTLLLIRRLQDNKKLEAIENGARRARLLRFRRESDTEERIAALEDEIGHLTLLCQSLAEICLDKKLLTAEALAGKMLELDALDGATDGKLAPRTRRIKARKPAKSAAKSSSH
;
A
#
# COMPACT_ATOMS: atom_id res chain seq x y z
N MET A 1 0.76 -11.69 -66.63
CA MET A 1 1.29 -12.43 -65.45
C MET A 1 2.06 -11.53 -64.48
N THR A 2 2.85 -10.55 -64.94
CA THR A 2 3.63 -9.64 -64.07
C THR A 2 2.81 -8.62 -63.27
N THR A 3 1.72 -8.10 -63.82
CA THR A 3 0.86 -7.10 -63.16
C THR A 3 0.11 -7.65 -61.95
N LEU A 4 -0.39 -8.90 -62.02
CA LEU A 4 -1.08 -9.57 -60.92
C LEU A 4 -0.16 -9.83 -59.73
N LEU A 5 1.11 -10.19 -59.99
CA LEU A 5 2.12 -10.37 -58.94
C LEU A 5 2.43 -9.05 -58.22
N LEU A 6 2.46 -7.94 -58.96
CA LEU A 6 2.70 -6.62 -58.39
C LEU A 6 1.56 -6.18 -57.47
N ILE A 7 0.31 -6.38 -57.90
CA ILE A 7 -0.89 -6.06 -57.12
C ILE A 7 -0.92 -6.86 -55.81
N ARG A 8 -0.63 -8.17 -55.86
CA ARG A 8 -0.58 -9.03 -54.68
C ARG A 8 0.50 -8.58 -53.68
N ARG A 9 1.69 -8.24 -54.18
CA ARG A 9 2.79 -7.72 -53.33
C ARG A 9 2.43 -6.41 -52.65
N LEU A 10 1.75 -5.50 -53.35
CA LEU A 10 1.25 -4.25 -52.77
C LEU A 10 0.19 -4.49 -51.68
N GLN A 11 -0.70 -5.47 -51.88
CA GLN A 11 -1.68 -5.85 -50.86
C GLN A 11 -1.01 -6.46 -49.62
N ASP A 12 0.00 -7.30 -49.80
CA ASP A 12 0.72 -7.92 -48.69
C ASP A 12 1.53 -6.87 -47.90
N ASN A 13 2.16 -5.91 -48.58
CA ASN A 13 2.83 -4.78 -47.91
C ASN A 13 1.86 -3.94 -47.07
N LYS A 14 0.65 -3.64 -47.57
CA LYS A 14 -0.38 -2.91 -46.80
C LYS A 14 -0.82 -3.68 -45.56
N LYS A 15 -0.90 -5.02 -45.64
CA LYS A 15 -1.23 -5.86 -44.47
C LYS A 15 -0.11 -5.84 -43.44
N LEU A 16 1.15 -5.88 -43.89
CA LEU A 16 2.31 -5.79 -43.00
C LEU A 16 2.33 -4.45 -42.24
N GLU A 17 2.08 -3.34 -42.94
CA GLU A 17 1.96 -2.02 -42.31
C GLU A 17 0.82 -1.96 -41.28
N ALA A 18 -0.33 -2.58 -41.57
CA ALA A 18 -1.45 -2.64 -40.64
C ALA A 18 -1.11 -3.45 -39.38
N ILE A 19 -0.40 -4.56 -39.53
CA ILE A 19 0.07 -5.41 -38.42
C ILE A 19 1.08 -4.65 -37.56
N GLU A 20 2.05 -3.97 -38.18
CA GLU A 20 3.06 -3.18 -37.46
C GLU A 20 2.42 -2.04 -36.67
N ASN A 21 1.50 -1.30 -37.30
CA ASN A 21 0.76 -0.22 -36.64
C ASN A 21 -0.12 -0.75 -35.50
N GLY A 22 -0.76 -1.91 -35.67
CA GLY A 22 -1.52 -2.60 -34.63
C GLY A 22 -0.63 -2.99 -33.44
N ALA A 23 0.52 -3.60 -33.72
CA ALA A 23 1.49 -4.00 -32.69
C ALA A 23 2.05 -2.79 -31.93
N ARG A 24 2.34 -1.69 -32.64
CA ARG A 24 2.81 -0.44 -32.02
C ARG A 24 1.75 0.15 -31.09
N ARG A 25 0.49 0.21 -31.53
CA ARG A 25 -0.63 0.68 -30.69
C ARG A 25 -0.83 -0.20 -29.46
N ALA A 26 -0.76 -1.52 -29.61
CA ALA A 26 -0.89 -2.46 -28.50
C ALA A 26 0.21 -2.26 -27.44
N ARG A 27 1.46 -2.00 -27.86
CA ARG A 27 2.57 -1.71 -26.93
C ARG A 27 2.34 -0.41 -26.17
N LEU A 28 1.92 0.66 -26.85
CA LEU A 28 1.63 1.94 -26.20
C LEU A 28 0.49 1.83 -25.17
N LEU A 29 -0.56 1.06 -25.49
CA LEU A 29 -1.66 0.82 -24.56
C LEU A 29 -1.22 0.01 -23.34
N ARG A 30 -0.35 -0.99 -23.52
CA ARG A 30 0.21 -1.77 -22.40
C ARG A 30 1.04 -0.89 -21.48
N PHE A 31 1.97 -0.12 -22.06
CA PHE A 31 2.81 0.81 -21.30
C PHE A 31 1.99 1.83 -20.51
N ARG A 32 0.94 2.41 -21.12
CA ARG A 32 0.05 3.33 -20.41
C ARG A 32 -0.68 2.66 -19.26
N ARG A 33 -1.24 1.47 -19.49
CA ARG A 33 -1.93 0.71 -18.42
C ARG A 33 -1.00 0.38 -17.27
N GLU A 34 0.24 -0.04 -17.58
CA GLU A 34 1.26 -0.31 -16.57
C GLU A 34 1.56 0.96 -15.76
N SER A 35 1.82 2.09 -16.43
CA SER A 35 2.02 3.40 -15.78
C SER A 35 0.83 3.80 -14.89
N ASP A 36 -0.40 3.73 -15.41
CA ASP A 36 -1.61 4.08 -14.66
C ASP A 36 -1.77 3.18 -13.42
N THR A 37 -1.43 1.90 -13.52
CA THR A 37 -1.48 0.97 -12.38
C THR A 37 -0.41 1.27 -11.35
N GLU A 38 0.80 1.61 -11.77
CA GLU A 38 1.90 1.99 -10.87
C GLU A 38 1.56 3.28 -10.11
N GLU A 39 1.04 4.30 -10.80
CA GLU A 39 0.57 5.53 -10.18
C GLU A 39 -0.56 5.28 -9.17
N ARG A 40 -1.50 4.40 -9.52
CA ARG A 40 -2.59 4.03 -8.61
C ARG A 40 -2.09 3.29 -7.37
N ILE A 41 -1.11 2.38 -7.54
CA ILE A 41 -0.49 1.67 -6.41
C ILE A 41 0.21 2.68 -5.49
N ALA A 42 1.03 3.58 -6.03
CA ALA A 42 1.72 4.60 -5.23
C ALA A 42 0.75 5.48 -4.43
N ALA A 43 -0.34 5.93 -5.06
CA ALA A 43 -1.38 6.69 -4.37
C ALA A 43 -2.05 5.91 -3.24
N LEU A 44 -2.34 4.61 -3.46
CA LEU A 44 -2.92 3.75 -2.43
C LEU A 44 -1.93 3.48 -1.28
N GLU A 45 -0.63 3.32 -1.57
CA GLU A 45 0.41 3.16 -0.56
C GLU A 45 0.52 4.41 0.33
N ASP A 46 0.48 5.60 -0.26
CA ASP A 46 0.48 6.87 0.48
C ASP A 46 -0.78 7.00 1.36
N GLU A 47 -1.97 6.70 0.81
CA GLU A 47 -3.23 6.71 1.56
C GLU A 47 -3.20 5.73 2.74
N ILE A 48 -2.71 4.50 2.54
CA ILE A 48 -2.53 3.51 3.60
C ILE A 48 -1.51 4.00 4.65
N GLY A 49 -0.43 4.64 4.22
CA GLY A 49 0.56 5.24 5.11
C GLY A 49 -0.07 6.29 6.03
N HIS A 50 -0.86 7.20 5.47
CA HIS A 50 -1.60 8.21 6.22
C HIS A 50 -2.61 7.60 7.20
N LEU A 51 -3.39 6.62 6.75
CA LEU A 51 -4.35 5.91 7.62
C LEU A 51 -3.63 5.19 8.77
N THR A 52 -2.50 4.55 8.50
CA THR A 52 -1.70 3.86 9.51
C THR A 52 -1.20 4.84 10.57
N LEU A 53 -0.68 6.00 10.15
CA LEU A 53 -0.21 7.03 11.08
C LEU A 53 -1.35 7.58 11.94
N LEU A 54 -2.52 7.80 11.36
CA LEU A 54 -3.70 8.29 12.06
C LEU A 54 -4.21 7.25 13.08
N CYS A 55 -4.31 5.99 12.68
CA CYS A 55 -4.69 4.88 13.57
C CYS A 55 -3.70 4.73 14.73
N GLN A 56 -2.39 4.81 14.46
CA GLN A 56 -1.37 4.76 15.51
C GLN A 56 -1.52 5.94 16.48
N SER A 57 -1.68 7.16 15.96
CA SER A 57 -1.86 8.36 16.79
C SER A 57 -3.09 8.26 17.68
N LEU A 58 -4.20 7.75 17.15
CA LEU A 58 -5.42 7.50 17.93
C LEU A 58 -5.21 6.43 19.01
N ALA A 59 -4.54 5.33 18.68
CA ALA A 59 -4.25 4.27 19.63
C ALA A 59 -3.36 4.77 20.78
N GLU A 60 -2.31 5.54 20.47
CA GLU A 60 -1.43 6.15 21.46
C GLU A 60 -2.20 7.09 22.40
N ILE A 61 -3.06 7.96 21.86
CA ILE A 61 -3.90 8.87 22.67
C ILE A 61 -4.83 8.08 23.60
N CYS A 62 -5.45 7.00 23.13
CA CYS A 62 -6.33 6.17 23.93
C CYS A 62 -5.60 5.46 25.07
N LEU A 63 -4.37 4.99 24.83
CA LEU A 63 -3.52 4.36 25.84
C LEU A 63 -3.03 5.39 26.87
N ASP A 64 -2.56 6.56 26.41
CA ASP A 64 -2.05 7.62 27.27
C ASP A 64 -3.13 8.18 28.20
N LYS A 65 -4.36 8.32 27.69
CA LYS A 65 -5.52 8.74 28.47
C LYS A 65 -6.16 7.61 29.29
N LYS A 66 -5.58 6.39 29.27
CA LYS A 66 -6.10 5.19 29.95
C LYS A 66 -7.55 4.86 29.58
N LEU A 67 -7.99 5.22 28.38
CA LEU A 67 -9.32 4.87 27.86
C LEU A 67 -9.39 3.38 27.50
N LEU A 68 -8.25 2.78 27.16
CA LEU A 68 -8.09 1.37 26.82
C LEU A 68 -6.77 0.85 27.43
N THR A 69 -6.68 -0.45 27.70
CA THR A 69 -5.41 -1.10 28.04
C THR A 69 -4.74 -1.65 26.77
N ALA A 70 -3.42 -1.80 26.80
CA ALA A 70 -2.68 -2.41 25.69
C ALA A 70 -3.14 -3.85 25.41
N GLU A 71 -3.50 -4.60 26.46
CA GLU A 71 -4.04 -5.96 26.35
C GLU A 71 -5.42 -5.98 25.68
N ALA A 72 -6.33 -5.08 26.06
CA ALA A 72 -7.64 -4.97 25.44
C ALA A 72 -7.55 -4.59 23.96
N LEU A 73 -6.64 -3.67 23.62
CA LEU A 73 -6.39 -3.28 22.23
C LEU A 73 -5.84 -4.45 21.42
N ALA A 74 -4.83 -5.17 21.93
CA ALA A 74 -4.25 -6.33 21.26
C ALA A 74 -5.27 -7.47 21.10
N GLY A 75 -6.08 -7.73 22.12
CA GLY A 75 -7.19 -8.70 22.05
C GLY A 75 -8.18 -8.32 20.94
N LYS A 76 -8.56 -7.05 20.86
CA LYS A 76 -9.49 -6.60 19.83
C LYS A 76 -8.92 -6.67 18.41
N MET A 77 -7.62 -6.39 18.24
CA MET A 77 -6.94 -6.57 16.96
C MET A 77 -6.95 -8.04 16.50
N LEU A 78 -6.75 -8.98 17.42
CA LEU A 78 -6.81 -10.42 17.11
C LEU A 78 -8.23 -10.88 16.74
N GLU A 79 -9.26 -10.37 17.43
CA GLU A 79 -10.65 -10.65 17.07
C GLU A 79 -10.99 -10.15 15.66
N LEU A 80 -10.51 -8.96 15.29
CA LEU A 80 -10.74 -8.39 13.96
C LEU A 80 -10.00 -9.16 12.86
N ASP A 81 -8.74 -9.58 13.11
CA ASP A 81 -7.96 -10.44 12.20
C ASP A 81 -8.68 -11.78 11.94
N ALA A 82 -9.29 -12.36 12.98
CA ALA A 82 -10.04 -13.60 12.85
C ALA A 82 -11.36 -13.45 12.06
N LEU A 83 -11.97 -12.26 12.04
CA LEU A 83 -13.23 -11.99 11.35
C LEU A 83 -13.07 -11.75 9.84
N ASP A 84 -11.89 -11.32 9.38
CA ASP A 84 -11.61 -11.01 7.96
C ASP A 84 -11.38 -12.28 7.10
N GLY A 85 -11.62 -13.47 7.66
CA GLY A 85 -11.67 -14.73 6.91
C GLY A 85 -10.31 -15.29 6.46
N ALA A 86 -9.20 -14.60 6.75
CA ALA A 86 -7.84 -15.08 6.56
C ALA A 86 -7.02 -14.78 7.82
N THR A 87 -6.85 -15.77 8.71
CA THR A 87 -5.88 -15.72 9.81
C THR A 87 -4.47 -15.82 9.22
N ASP A 88 -4.00 -14.74 8.58
CA ASP A 88 -2.70 -14.66 7.94
C ASP A 88 -1.63 -13.98 8.82
N GLY A 89 -2.04 -13.48 10.00
CA GLY A 89 -1.16 -12.85 10.97
C GLY A 89 -0.63 -11.48 10.53
N LYS A 90 -1.20 -10.84 9.51
CA LYS A 90 -0.78 -9.50 9.06
C LYS A 90 -1.11 -8.41 10.07
N LEU A 91 -2.14 -8.60 10.91
CA LEU A 91 -2.43 -7.71 12.03
C LEU A 91 -1.70 -8.09 13.34
N ALA A 92 -0.85 -9.13 13.32
CA ALA A 92 -0.07 -9.49 14.49
C ALA A 92 0.81 -8.31 14.90
N PRO A 93 0.70 -7.80 16.14
CA PRO A 93 1.51 -6.70 16.60
C PRO A 93 2.97 -7.18 16.60
N ARG A 94 3.74 -6.81 15.57
CA ARG A 94 5.20 -6.84 15.63
C ARG A 94 5.54 -5.98 16.82
N THR A 95 5.90 -6.61 17.92
CA THR A 95 6.19 -6.02 19.22
C THR A 95 7.34 -5.04 19.06
N ARG A 96 7.02 -3.81 18.65
CA ARG A 96 7.95 -2.70 18.65
C ARG A 96 8.11 -2.37 20.11
N ARG A 97 9.19 -2.90 20.70
CA ARG A 97 9.59 -2.70 22.10
C ARG A 97 9.57 -1.21 22.39
N ILE A 98 8.49 -0.71 22.98
CA ILE A 98 8.39 0.67 23.45
C ILE A 98 9.46 0.76 24.53
N LYS A 99 10.58 1.43 24.23
CA LYS A 99 11.61 1.70 25.23
C LYS A 99 10.92 2.49 26.33
N ALA A 100 10.72 1.85 27.48
CA ALA A 100 10.23 2.50 28.68
C ALA A 100 11.12 3.72 28.95
N ARG A 101 10.57 4.93 28.78
CA ARG A 101 11.21 6.15 29.25
C ARG A 101 11.39 5.98 30.75
N LYS A 102 12.64 5.96 31.22
CA LYS A 102 12.96 5.94 32.66
C LYS A 102 12.20 7.11 33.32
N PRO A 103 11.50 6.88 34.45
CA PRO A 103 10.86 7.98 35.16
C PRO A 103 11.95 8.95 35.62
N ALA A 104 11.74 10.24 35.34
CA ALA A 104 12.59 11.31 35.84
C ALA A 104 12.64 11.20 37.37
N LYS A 105 13.86 11.20 37.93
CA LYS A 105 14.09 11.19 39.37
C LYS A 105 13.26 12.30 40.02
N SER A 106 12.40 11.91 40.95
CA SER A 106 11.70 12.81 41.86
C SER A 106 12.71 13.75 42.53
N ALA A 107 12.58 15.04 42.25
CA ALA A 107 13.22 16.09 43.04
C ALA A 107 12.44 16.21 44.36
N ALA A 108 12.76 15.33 45.30
CA ALA A 108 12.46 15.53 46.70
C ALA A 108 13.51 16.48 47.29
N LYS A 109 13.12 17.72 47.55
CA LYS A 109 13.63 18.63 48.59
C LYS A 109 12.48 19.58 48.92
N SER A 110 11.67 19.35 49.95
CA SER A 110 11.93 19.64 51.37
C SER A 110 12.46 21.06 51.62
N SER A 111 11.57 21.98 52.00
CA SER A 111 11.83 22.93 53.09
C SER A 111 10.53 23.68 53.45
N SER A 112 9.77 23.06 54.34
CA SER A 112 8.90 23.78 55.26
C SER A 112 9.76 24.11 56.49
N HIS A 113 10.06 25.38 56.71
CA HIS A 113 10.26 26.00 58.02
C HIS A 113 10.10 27.50 57.88
#